data_AF-A0A3R8W2I9-F1
#
_entry.id   AF-A0A3R8W2I9-F1
#
_cell.length_a   1.000
_cell.length_b   1.000
_cell.length_c   1.000
_cell.angle_alpha   90.00
_cell.angle_beta   90.00
_cell.angle_gamma   90.00
#
_symmetry.space_group_name_H-M   'P 1'
#
loop_
_entity.id
_entity.type
_entity.pdbx_description
1 polymer ?
#
loop_
_entity_poly.entity_id
_entity_poly.type
_entity_poly.pdbx_seq_one_letter_code
_entity_poly.pdbx_strand_id
1 'polypeptide(L)'
;MEKVLIVTDSAATAFRSMMALDDLFAEVQVCNSSETAARLVKDFMPDLIVAADQLAPRRTAAAVALAVDAGSVPVILLSAGLSSVQGMDPARSVRIEPPLTPIRVRQALEQFGLPISDAQASGGSAQ
;
A
#
# COMPACT_ATOMS: atom_id res chain seq x y z
N MET A 1 -13.58 -0.61 8.35
CA MET A 1 -13.02 -1.73 7.56
C MET A 1 -11.69 -1.20 7.05
N GLU A 2 -10.63 -1.98 7.19
CA GLU A 2 -9.28 -1.58 6.77
C GLU A 2 -8.86 -2.55 5.68
N LYS A 3 -9.05 -2.13 4.43
CA LYS A 3 -8.75 -2.89 3.23
C LYS A 3 -7.52 -2.34 2.55
N VAL A 4 -6.59 -3.19 2.15
CA VAL A 4 -5.38 -2.77 1.43
C VAL A 4 -5.22 -3.51 0.11
N LEU A 5 -4.90 -2.75 -0.94
CA LEU A 5 -4.59 -3.28 -2.26
C LEU A 5 -3.09 -3.15 -2.54
N ILE A 6 -2.43 -4.27 -2.74
CA ILE A 6 -1.03 -4.35 -3.15
C ILE A 6 -0.98 -4.50 -4.68
N VAL A 7 -0.19 -3.64 -5.34
CA VAL A 7 0.04 -3.67 -6.79
C VAL A 7 1.50 -3.96 -7.06
N THR A 8 1.81 -5.19 -7.49
CA THR A 8 3.18 -5.67 -7.73
C THR A 8 3.18 -6.89 -8.66
N ASP A 9 4.14 -6.95 -9.57
CA ASP A 9 4.39 -8.13 -10.41
C ASP A 9 5.41 -9.11 -9.78
N SER A 10 6.12 -8.66 -8.75
CA SER A 10 7.05 -9.45 -7.96
C SER A 10 6.34 -10.23 -6.86
N ALA A 11 6.33 -11.56 -6.97
CA ALA A 11 5.80 -12.46 -5.94
C ALA A 11 6.52 -12.31 -4.59
N ALA A 12 7.84 -12.05 -4.62
CA ALA A 12 8.62 -11.80 -3.40
C ALA A 12 8.20 -10.50 -2.70
N THR A 13 7.93 -9.45 -3.48
CA THR A 13 7.45 -8.16 -2.94
C THR A 13 6.03 -8.29 -2.41
N ALA A 14 5.16 -9.03 -3.12
CA ALA A 14 3.80 -9.33 -2.66
C ALA A 14 3.83 -10.03 -1.30
N PHE A 15 4.57 -11.14 -1.19
CA PHE A 15 4.67 -11.93 0.03
C PHE A 15 5.17 -11.10 1.22
N ARG A 16 6.25 -10.34 1.04
CA ARG A 16 6.81 -9.48 2.11
C ARG A 16 5.85 -8.35 2.50
N SER A 17 5.15 -7.78 1.54
CA SER A 17 4.18 -6.70 1.81
C SER A 17 2.97 -7.22 2.55
N MET A 18 2.44 -8.39 2.16
CA MET A 18 1.35 -9.06 2.89
C MET A 18 1.75 -9.32 4.35
N MET A 19 2.93 -9.89 4.61
CA MET A 19 3.41 -10.09 5.99
C MET A 19 3.51 -8.80 6.81
N ALA A 20 3.80 -7.66 6.16
CA ALA A 20 3.87 -6.38 6.86
C ALA A 20 2.50 -5.75 7.14
N LEU A 21 1.45 -6.23 6.47
CA LEU A 21 0.10 -5.65 6.47
C LEU A 21 -0.94 -6.57 7.14
N ASP A 22 -0.65 -7.86 7.29
CA ASP A 22 -1.58 -8.89 7.79
C ASP A 22 -2.16 -8.54 9.18
N ASP A 23 -1.32 -8.01 10.07
CA ASP A 23 -1.74 -7.59 11.42
C ASP A 23 -2.35 -6.18 11.47
N LEU A 24 -2.34 -5.45 10.36
CA LEU A 24 -2.75 -4.03 10.29
C LEU A 24 -4.02 -3.80 9.47
N PHE A 25 -4.41 -4.75 8.63
CA PHE A 25 -5.54 -4.64 7.73
C PHE A 25 -6.38 -5.90 7.82
N ALA A 26 -7.70 -5.74 7.87
CA ALA A 26 -8.63 -6.85 7.92
C ALA A 26 -8.66 -7.65 6.61
N GLU A 27 -8.36 -7.01 5.48
CA GLU A 27 -8.36 -7.67 4.18
C GLU A 27 -7.24 -7.12 3.29
N VAL A 28 -6.43 -8.04 2.76
CA VAL A 28 -5.30 -7.74 1.87
C VAL A 28 -5.56 -8.39 0.52
N GLN A 29 -5.58 -7.60 -0.55
CA GLN A 29 -5.64 -8.10 -1.92
C GLN A 29 -4.38 -7.75 -2.70
N VAL A 30 -3.99 -8.61 -3.65
CA VAL A 30 -2.82 -8.42 -4.49
C VAL A 30 -3.23 -8.50 -5.95
N CYS A 31 -2.73 -7.57 -6.76
CA CYS A 31 -2.80 -7.65 -8.22
C CYS A 31 -1.45 -7.30 -8.86
N ASN A 32 -1.26 -7.73 -10.09
CA ASN A 32 0.02 -7.64 -10.81
C ASN A 32 -0.02 -6.72 -12.03
N SER A 33 -1.12 -6.02 -12.26
CA SER A 33 -1.26 -5.08 -13.38
C SER A 33 -2.05 -3.85 -12.96
N SER A 34 -1.75 -2.71 -13.59
CA SER A 34 -2.49 -1.47 -13.35
C SER A 34 -3.95 -1.56 -13.80
N GLU A 35 -4.24 -2.40 -14.79
CA GLU A 35 -5.60 -2.60 -15.32
C GLU A 35 -6.47 -3.35 -14.32
N THR A 36 -5.93 -4.42 -13.73
CA THR A 36 -6.60 -5.15 -12.65
C THR A 36 -6.73 -4.27 -11.42
N ALA A 37 -5.70 -3.50 -11.08
CA ALA A 37 -5.73 -2.57 -9.96
C ALA A 37 -6.84 -1.52 -10.13
N ALA A 38 -7.01 -0.93 -11.31
CA ALA A 38 -8.04 0.08 -11.58
C ALA A 38 -9.48 -0.47 -11.48
N ARG A 39 -9.66 -1.77 -11.74
CA ARG A 39 -10.94 -2.47 -11.51
C ARG A 39 -11.14 -2.75 -10.03
N LEU A 40 -10.14 -3.34 -9.38
CA LEU A 40 -10.19 -3.68 -7.96
C LEU A 40 -10.39 -2.45 -7.08
N VAL A 41 -9.79 -1.30 -7.36
CA VAL A 41 -10.04 -0.09 -6.55
C VAL A 41 -11.54 0.26 -6.48
N LYS A 42 -12.30 0.02 -7.55
CA LYS A 42 -13.75 0.29 -7.58
C LYS A 42 -14.56 -0.78 -6.86
N ASP A 43 -14.23 -2.05 -7.08
CA ASP A 43 -14.98 -3.18 -6.55
C ASP A 43 -14.64 -3.49 -5.08
N PHE A 44 -13.35 -3.40 -4.75
CA PHE A 44 -12.79 -3.69 -3.43
C PHE A 44 -12.92 -2.50 -2.48
N MET A 45 -12.82 -1.27 -3.02
CA MET A 45 -12.78 -0.01 -2.27
C MET A 45 -11.71 -0.03 -1.16
N PRO A 46 -10.41 -0.11 -1.51
CA PRO A 46 -9.33 -0.13 -0.53
C PRO A 46 -9.20 1.22 0.19
N ASP A 47 -8.83 1.17 1.47
CA ASP A 47 -8.48 2.33 2.28
C ASP A 47 -7.01 2.74 2.09
N LEU A 48 -6.18 1.82 1.58
CA LEU A 48 -4.77 2.04 1.28
C LEU A 48 -4.36 1.29 0.01
N ILE A 49 -3.53 1.92 -0.82
CA ILE A 49 -2.86 1.26 -1.95
C ILE A 49 -1.36 1.18 -1.69
N VAL A 50 -0.75 0.02 -1.95
CA VAL A 50 0.69 -0.18 -1.90
C VAL A 50 1.19 -0.53 -3.30
N ALA A 51 1.88 0.38 -3.98
CA ALA A 51 2.34 0.20 -5.35
C ALA A 51 3.86 0.00 -5.41
N ALA A 52 4.31 -1.09 -6.04
CA ALA A 52 5.72 -1.36 -6.29
C ALA A 52 6.26 -0.60 -7.51
N ASP A 53 7.53 -0.21 -7.47
CA ASP A 53 8.15 0.68 -8.47
C ASP A 53 8.33 0.09 -9.85
N GLN A 54 8.29 -1.23 -10.00
CA GLN A 54 8.33 -1.86 -11.30
C GLN A 54 7.11 -2.74 -11.44
N LEU A 55 6.24 -2.35 -12.37
CA LEU A 55 5.12 -3.16 -12.82
C LEU A 55 5.25 -3.37 -14.34
N ALA A 56 5.28 -4.62 -14.78
CA ALA A 56 5.32 -4.92 -16.20
C ALA A 56 4.07 -4.39 -16.94
N PRO A 57 4.22 -3.74 -18.12
CA PRO A 57 5.48 -3.32 -18.76
C PRO A 57 6.03 -2.01 -18.18
N ARG A 58 7.18 -2.07 -17.47
CA ARG A 58 8.00 -0.97 -16.93
C ARG A 58 7.25 0.33 -16.55
N ARG A 59 6.17 0.23 -15.79
CA ARG A 59 5.51 1.38 -15.18
C ARG A 59 6.10 1.64 -13.80
N THR A 60 6.36 2.91 -13.48
CA THR A 60 6.77 3.34 -12.14
C THR A 60 5.62 3.20 -11.15
N ALA A 61 5.91 3.09 -9.85
CA ALA A 61 4.86 3.04 -8.81
C ALA A 61 3.92 4.25 -8.91
N ALA A 62 4.46 5.43 -9.19
CA ALA A 62 3.69 6.67 -9.35
C ALA A 62 2.75 6.60 -10.57
N ALA A 63 3.21 6.05 -11.70
CA ALA A 63 2.37 5.87 -12.88
C ALA A 63 1.24 4.87 -12.63
N VAL A 64 1.50 3.81 -11.86
CA VAL A 64 0.48 2.85 -11.43
C VAL A 64 -0.53 3.53 -10.51
N ALA A 65 -0.07 4.26 -9.50
CA ALA A 65 -0.91 5.01 -8.56
C ALA A 65 -1.82 6.03 -9.27
N LEU A 66 -1.27 6.80 -10.22
CA LEU A 66 -2.03 7.74 -11.02
C LEU A 66 -3.08 7.04 -11.89
N ALA A 67 -2.75 5.88 -12.48
CA ALA A 67 -3.67 5.12 -13.33
C ALA A 67 -4.85 4.51 -12.56
N VAL A 68 -4.70 4.29 -11.26
CA VAL A 68 -5.75 3.73 -10.40
C VAL A 68 -6.60 4.80 -9.70
N ASP A 69 -6.53 6.05 -10.18
CA ASP A 69 -7.28 7.20 -9.64
C ASP A 69 -7.02 7.43 -8.15
N ALA A 70 -5.73 7.38 -7.75
CA ALA A 70 -5.28 7.62 -6.37
C ALA A 70 -5.54 9.05 -5.83
N GLY A 71 -6.40 9.84 -6.46
CA GLY A 71 -6.80 11.15 -5.93
C GLY A 71 -7.60 11.05 -4.61
N SER A 72 -8.27 9.91 -4.38
CA SER A 72 -9.12 9.70 -3.19
C SER A 72 -8.58 8.72 -2.17
N VAL A 73 -7.65 7.83 -2.54
CA VAL A 73 -7.11 6.76 -1.67
C VAL A 73 -5.63 7.02 -1.38
N PRO A 74 -5.20 7.01 -0.10
CA PRO A 74 -3.79 7.12 0.26
C PRO A 74 -2.92 6.01 -0.36
N VAL A 75 -1.67 6.35 -0.70
CA VAL A 75 -0.76 5.46 -1.43
C VAL A 75 0.62 5.38 -0.78
N ILE A 76 1.11 4.16 -0.57
CA ILE A 76 2.51 3.87 -0.30
C ILE A 76 3.20 3.45 -1.60
N LEU A 77 4.26 4.16 -1.96
CA LEU A 77 5.11 3.84 -3.11
C LEU A 77 6.35 3.09 -2.64
N LEU A 78 6.45 1.81 -3.02
CA LEU A 78 7.62 0.96 -2.72
C LEU A 78 8.68 1.12 -3.81
N SER A 79 9.61 2.05 -3.62
CA SER A 79 10.60 2.42 -4.64
C SER A 79 12.00 2.66 -4.06
N ALA A 80 13.01 2.07 -4.71
CA ALA A 80 14.43 2.29 -4.41
C ALA A 80 15.00 3.47 -5.20
N GLY A 81 15.95 4.22 -4.62
CA GLY A 81 16.70 5.26 -5.34
C GLY A 81 16.07 6.66 -5.35
N LEU A 82 16.11 7.38 -6.47
CA LEU A 82 15.54 8.74 -6.59
C LEU A 82 14.36 8.79 -7.58
N SER A 83 13.68 7.66 -7.80
CA SER A 83 12.52 7.60 -8.71
C SER A 83 11.56 8.73 -8.38
N SER A 84 11.36 9.62 -9.35
CA SER A 84 10.64 10.86 -9.15
C SER A 84 9.15 10.57 -9.02
N VAL A 85 8.60 10.84 -7.84
CA VAL A 85 7.15 10.83 -7.59
C VAL A 85 6.57 12.13 -8.17
N GLN A 86 6.56 12.26 -9.49
CA GLN A 86 5.96 13.42 -10.15
C GLN A 86 4.45 13.25 -10.24
N GLY A 87 3.71 14.29 -9.85
CA GLY A 87 2.26 14.37 -10.06
C GLY A 87 1.40 13.73 -8.98
N MET A 88 1.96 13.23 -7.86
CA MET A 88 1.16 12.76 -6.73
C MET A 88 1.00 13.83 -5.65
N ASP A 89 -0.16 13.80 -4.99
CA ASP A 89 -0.44 14.64 -3.83
C ASP A 89 0.45 14.19 -2.64
N PRO A 90 1.34 15.06 -2.10
CA PRO A 90 2.18 14.71 -0.96
C PRO A 90 1.38 14.48 0.34
N ALA A 91 0.13 14.94 0.43
CA ALA A 91 -0.75 14.64 1.56
C ALA A 91 -1.34 13.23 1.49
N ARG A 92 -1.31 12.59 0.32
CA ARG A 92 -1.91 11.27 0.05
C ARG A 92 -0.93 10.24 -0.48
N SER A 93 0.36 10.58 -0.51
CA SER A 93 1.40 9.65 -0.95
C SER A 93 2.60 9.71 -0.02
N VAL A 94 3.12 8.54 0.29
CA VAL A 94 4.42 8.41 0.96
C VAL A 94 5.27 7.44 0.19
N ARG A 95 6.57 7.70 0.20
CA ARG A 95 7.55 6.83 -0.41
C ARG A 95 8.26 6.02 0.66
N ILE A 96 8.33 4.71 0.46
CA ILE A 96 9.05 3.79 1.31
C ILE A 96 10.05 3.03 0.44
N GLU A 97 11.32 3.11 0.80
CA GLU A 97 12.33 2.24 0.20
C GLU A 97 12.13 0.80 0.71
N PRO A 98 12.00 -0.21 -0.16
CA PRO A 98 11.82 -1.59 0.29
C PRO A 98 12.95 -2.06 1.25
N PRO A 99 12.65 -2.93 2.24
CA PRO A 99 11.38 -3.63 2.43
C PRO A 99 10.32 -2.77 3.15
N LEU A 100 9.05 -3.08 2.87
CA LEU A 100 7.93 -2.62 3.69
C LEU A 100 7.95 -3.35 5.03
N THR A 101 7.78 -2.62 6.13
CA THR A 101 7.71 -3.17 7.48
C THR A 101 6.49 -2.61 8.21
N PRO A 102 5.92 -3.31 9.20
CA PRO A 102 4.75 -2.83 9.94
C PRO A 102 4.97 -1.44 10.55
N ILE A 103 6.17 -1.16 11.05
CA ILE A 103 6.53 0.15 11.62
C ILE A 103 6.43 1.26 10.57
N ARG A 104 6.93 1.02 9.35
CA ARG A 104 6.89 2.02 8.28
C ARG A 104 5.48 2.19 7.72
N VAL A 105 4.65 1.15 7.74
CA VAL A 105 3.22 1.25 7.43
C VAL A 105 2.52 2.13 8.46
N ARG A 106 2.73 1.92 9.77
CA ARG A 106 2.14 2.76 10.82
C ARG A 106 2.54 4.24 10.68
N GLN A 107 3.82 4.51 10.44
CA GLN A 107 4.30 5.87 10.16
C GLN A 107 3.64 6.50 8.93
N ALA A 108 3.40 5.72 7.87
CA ALA A 108 2.67 6.16 6.70
C ALA A 108 1.21 6.51 7.02
N LEU A 109 0.52 5.64 7.77
CA LEU A 109 -0.87 5.83 8.16
C LEU A 109 -1.05 7.07 9.04
N GLU A 110 -0.15 7.29 10.00
CA GLU A 110 -0.11 8.51 10.81
C GLU A 110 0.04 9.76 9.94
N GLN A 111 0.92 9.73 8.94
CA GLN A 111 1.10 10.84 8.00
C GLN A 111 -0.16 11.11 7.18
N PHE A 112 -0.93 10.08 6.84
CA PHE A 112 -2.21 10.22 6.13
C PHE A 112 -3.38 10.62 7.04
N GLY A 113 -3.18 10.64 8.37
CA GLY A 113 -4.26 10.82 9.33
C GLY A 113 -5.27 9.67 9.34
N LEU A 114 -4.86 8.48 8.90
CA LEU A 114 -5.68 7.28 8.93
C LEU A 114 -5.61 6.63 10.33
N PRO A 115 -6.73 6.06 10.83
CA PRO A 115 -6.70 5.31 12.08
C PRO A 115 -5.79 4.08 11.92
N ILE A 116 -5.02 3.78 12.96
CA ILE A 116 -4.31 2.52 13.08
C ILE A 116 -5.16 1.64 14.00
N SER A 117 -5.76 0.57 13.49
CA SER A 117 -6.33 -0.43 14.39
C SER A 117 -5.21 -1.14 15.14
N ASP A 118 -5.16 -0.94 16.45
CA ASP A 118 -4.42 -1.80 17.37
C ASP A 118 -5.22 -3.09 17.61
N ALA A 119 -5.52 -3.81 16.54
CA ALA A 119 -6.23 -5.08 16.61
C ALA A 119 -5.29 -6.21 17.04
N GLN A 120 -4.46 -6.03 18.10
CA GLN A 120 -3.91 -7.05 19.03
C GLN A 120 -3.15 -6.38 20.20
N ALA A 121 -3.79 -5.47 20.96
CA ALA A 121 -3.29 -5.02 22.28
C ALA A 121 -4.14 -5.55 23.46
N SER A 122 -4.95 -6.58 23.23
CA SER A 122 -5.80 -7.22 24.24
C SER A 122 -5.62 -8.73 24.22
N GLY A 123 -4.41 -9.17 24.55
CA GLY A 123 -4.08 -10.57 24.84
C GLY A 123 -3.12 -10.65 26.02
N GLY A 124 -3.65 -10.64 27.24
CA GLY A 124 -2.86 -11.00 28.43
C GLY A 124 -3.10 -10.19 29.69
N SER A 125 -4.34 -10.04 30.15
CA SER A 125 -4.61 -10.01 31.59
C SER A 125 -5.20 -11.35 31.98
N ALA A 126 -4.38 -12.26 32.50
CA ALA A 126 -4.84 -13.39 33.30
C ALA A 126 -3.67 -13.99 34.11
N GLN A 127 -3.78 -13.77 35.42
CA GLN A 127 -3.18 -14.48 36.57
C GLN A 127 -1.75 -14.14 36.98
#